data_AF-A0A7J8Q4N0-F1
#
_entry.id   AF-A0A7J8Q4N0-F1
#
_cell.length_a   1.000
_cell.length_b   1.000
_cell.length_c   1.000
_cell.angle_alpha   90.00
_cell.angle_beta   90.00
_cell.angle_gamma   90.00
#
_symmetry.space_group_name_H-M   'P 1'
#
loop_
_entity.id
_entity.type
_entity.pdbx_description
1 polymer ?
#
loop_
_entity_poly.entity_id
_entity_poly.type
_entity_poly.pdbx_seq_one_letter_code
_entity_poly.pdbx_strand_id
1 'polypeptide(L)'
;GHWTRITEPVGGRLSYKPPIYDINAPDLYIPFMAFGTYVVLAGLSLGLQRKFSPEALNWLFVKGLFGWFLQVSLLKVTLLSLGSGEAPLLDILAYAGYAFTGMCLAVLGRIIWRYSYYFLMPWACLCMGIFLVKTMKRVLFAEVRSYDSSKHHYLLLFIALAQFPLFTWLGNISVNWLF
;
A
#
# COMPACT_ATOMS: atom_id res chain seq x y z
N GLY A 1 -17.01 15.79 13.68
CA GLY A 1 -15.95 16.06 12.68
C GLY A 1 -16.31 15.34 11.39
N HIS A 2 -16.33 16.05 10.27
CA HIS A 2 -16.69 15.50 8.96
C HIS A 2 -15.46 14.77 8.39
N TRP A 3 -15.30 13.49 8.75
CA TRP A 3 -14.19 12.63 8.27
C TRP A 3 -14.48 12.01 6.90
N THR A 4 -15.52 12.48 6.22
CA THR A 4 -15.96 12.02 4.91
C THR A 4 -15.35 12.90 3.83
N ARG A 5 -15.05 12.30 2.67
CA ARG A 5 -14.53 13.03 1.53
C ARG A 5 -15.54 14.04 1.01
N ILE A 6 -15.03 15.15 0.49
CA ILE A 6 -15.83 16.22 -0.08
C ILE A 6 -16.05 15.91 -1.56
N THR A 7 -17.32 15.84 -1.96
CA THR A 7 -17.72 15.68 -3.36
C THR A 7 -18.25 16.99 -3.92
N GLU A 8 -18.05 17.20 -5.22
CA GLU A 8 -18.62 18.30 -5.98
C GLU A 8 -19.37 17.77 -7.22
N PRO A 9 -20.51 18.36 -7.58
CA PRO A 9 -21.23 17.98 -8.79
C PRO A 9 -20.46 18.46 -10.02
N VAL A 10 -19.94 17.53 -10.82
CA VAL A 10 -19.27 17.79 -12.10
C VAL A 10 -20.04 17.06 -13.18
N GLY A 11 -20.70 17.80 -14.09
CA GLY A 11 -21.43 17.20 -15.22
C GLY A 11 -22.57 16.25 -14.82
N GLY A 12 -23.26 16.52 -13.71
CA GLY A 12 -24.37 15.68 -13.21
C GLY A 12 -23.94 14.44 -12.42
N ARG A 13 -22.64 14.23 -12.20
CA ARG A 13 -22.07 13.17 -11.34
C ARG A 13 -21.35 13.79 -10.15
N LEU A 14 -21.33 13.07 -9.01
CA LEU A 14 -20.54 13.48 -7.85
C LEU A 14 -19.08 13.07 -8.10
N SER A 15 -18.18 14.06 -8.18
CA SER A 15 -16.73 13.84 -8.29
C SER A 15 -16.06 14.19 -6.97
N TYR A 16 -14.99 13.50 -6.59
CA TYR A 16 -14.26 13.84 -5.39
C TYR A 16 -13.25 14.96 -5.62
N LYS A 17 -13.10 15.85 -4.63
CA LYS A 17 -12.10 16.92 -4.67
C LYS A 17 -10.67 16.39 -4.48
N PRO A 18 -9.66 17.05 -5.08
CA PRO A 18 -8.25 16.72 -4.88
C PRO A 18 -7.76 17.15 -3.48
N PRO A 19 -6.60 16.64 -3.00
CA PRO A 19 -6.08 16.91 -1.66
C PRO A 19 -5.88 18.39 -1.28
N ILE A 20 -5.72 19.28 -2.27
CA ILE A 20 -5.63 20.73 -2.05
C ILE A 20 -6.94 21.30 -1.46
N TYR A 21 -8.09 20.68 -1.79
CA TYR A 21 -9.42 21.14 -1.41
C TYR A 21 -10.19 20.16 -0.50
N ASP A 22 -9.61 18.98 -0.20
CA ASP A 22 -10.16 17.97 0.70
C ASP A 22 -9.04 17.35 1.55
N ILE A 23 -8.98 17.73 2.84
CA ILE A 23 -8.00 17.22 3.79
C ILE A 23 -8.13 15.71 4.03
N ASN A 24 -9.29 15.11 3.73
CA ASN A 24 -9.52 13.68 3.89
C ASN A 24 -9.18 12.90 2.59
N ALA A 25 -8.83 13.58 1.50
CA ALA A 25 -8.41 12.91 0.27
C ALA A 25 -6.98 12.37 0.43
N PRO A 26 -6.71 11.13 -0.01
CA PRO A 26 -5.37 10.57 0.08
C PRO A 26 -4.42 11.32 -0.85
N ASP A 27 -3.24 11.68 -0.34
CA ASP A 27 -2.17 12.25 -1.15
C ASP A 27 -1.21 11.16 -1.65
N LEU A 28 -0.58 11.43 -2.80
CA LEU A 28 0.46 10.56 -3.37
C LEU A 28 1.86 10.92 -2.85
N TYR A 29 1.99 12.05 -2.13
CA TYR A 29 3.27 12.54 -1.64
C TYR A 29 3.89 11.57 -0.63
N ILE A 30 3.14 11.17 0.40
CA ILE A 30 3.62 10.24 1.42
C ILE A 30 4.04 8.88 0.79
N PRO A 31 3.21 8.22 -0.04
CA PRO A 31 3.60 7.00 -0.75
C PRO A 31 4.89 7.13 -1.56
N PHE A 32 5.03 8.21 -2.33
CA PHE A 32 6.20 8.41 -3.18
C PHE A 32 7.47 8.64 -2.37
N MET A 33 7.39 9.48 -1.33
CA MET A 33 8.50 9.72 -0.41
C MET A 33 8.88 8.48 0.38
N ALA A 34 7.90 7.69 0.84
CA ALA A 34 8.14 6.43 1.53
C ALA A 34 8.79 5.39 0.61
N PHE A 35 8.38 5.33 -0.66
CA PHE A 35 9.01 4.45 -1.64
C PHE A 35 10.50 4.79 -1.85
N GLY A 36 10.82 6.07 -2.07
CA GLY A 36 12.20 6.53 -2.20
C GLY A 36 13.03 6.24 -0.94
N THR A 37 12.45 6.49 0.24
CA THR A 37 13.07 6.19 1.53
C THR A 37 13.34 4.70 1.72
N TYR A 38 12.40 3.84 1.32
CA TYR A 38 12.58 2.39 1.34
C TYR A 38 13.79 1.95 0.50
N VAL A 39 13.91 2.48 -0.72
CA VAL A 39 15.03 2.15 -1.62
C VAL A 39 16.36 2.59 -1.00
N VAL A 40 16.43 3.80 -0.43
CA VAL A 40 17.63 4.32 0.24
C VAL A 40 17.99 3.48 1.47
N LEU A 41 17.02 3.16 2.33
CA LEU A 41 17.25 2.35 3.54
C LEU A 41 17.67 0.92 3.20
N ALA A 42 17.07 0.33 2.16
CA ALA A 42 17.44 -1.01 1.69
C ALA A 42 18.87 -1.00 1.12
N GLY A 43 19.23 0.02 0.33
CA GLY A 43 20.60 0.24 -0.15
C GLY A 43 21.61 0.42 0.98
N LEU A 44 21.28 1.23 1.99
CA LEU A 44 22.10 1.40 3.19
C LEU A 44 22.31 0.09 3.93
N SER A 45 21.24 -0.70 4.12
CA SER A 45 21.29 -2.02 4.75
C SER A 45 22.21 -3.00 4.00
N LEU A 46 22.20 -2.97 2.66
CA LEU A 46 23.14 -3.73 1.82
C LEU A 46 24.58 -3.24 1.98
N GLY A 47 24.79 -1.92 2.04
CA GLY A 47 26.11 -1.30 2.24
C GLY A 47 26.74 -1.72 3.56
N LEU A 48 25.97 -1.68 4.66
CA LEU A 48 26.41 -2.13 5.98
C LEU A 48 26.76 -3.63 6.01
N GLN A 49 26.14 -4.43 5.14
CA GLN A 49 26.43 -5.87 4.99
C GLN A 49 27.54 -6.16 3.97
N ARG A 50 28.19 -5.13 3.40
CA ARG A 50 29.20 -5.25 2.31
C ARG A 50 28.68 -5.98 1.06
N LYS A 51 27.37 -5.87 0.79
CA LYS A 51 26.69 -6.48 -0.37
C LYS A 51 26.11 -5.44 -1.33
N PHE A 52 26.49 -4.18 -1.18
CA PHE A 52 26.00 -3.12 -2.05
C PHE A 52 26.62 -3.24 -3.44
N SER A 53 25.76 -3.22 -4.45
CA SER A 53 26.14 -2.96 -5.83
C SER A 53 25.06 -2.06 -6.47
N PRO A 54 25.41 -1.21 -7.46
CA PRO A 54 24.43 -0.41 -8.18
C PRO A 54 23.30 -1.25 -8.80
N GLU A 55 23.64 -2.46 -9.26
CA GLU A 55 22.69 -3.42 -9.81
C GLU A 55 21.74 -3.93 -8.75
N ALA A 56 22.22 -4.26 -7.55
CA ALA A 56 21.37 -4.68 -6.43
C ALA A 56 20.38 -3.58 -6.01
N LEU A 57 20.80 -2.32 -6.03
CA LEU A 57 19.91 -1.18 -5.76
C LEU A 57 18.84 -1.03 -6.85
N ASN A 58 19.22 -1.17 -8.12
CA ASN A 58 18.27 -1.15 -9.24
C ASN A 58 17.26 -2.30 -9.12
N TRP A 59 17.70 -3.49 -8.72
CA TRP A 59 16.82 -4.63 -8.45
C TRP A 59 15.80 -4.32 -7.35
N LEU A 60 16.20 -3.68 -6.25
CA LEU A 60 15.29 -3.26 -5.18
C LEU A 60 14.26 -2.23 -5.65
N PHE A 61 14.69 -1.27 -6.47
CA PHE A 61 13.81 -0.27 -7.06
C PHE A 61 12.75 -0.91 -7.95
N VAL A 62 13.16 -1.77 -8.90
CA VAL A 62 12.24 -2.46 -9.81
C VAL A 62 11.31 -3.41 -9.04
N LYS A 63 11.83 -4.16 -8.07
CA LYS A 63 11.06 -5.05 -7.20
C LYS A 63 9.99 -4.27 -6.43
N GLY A 64 10.35 -3.13 -5.86
CA GLY A 64 9.42 -2.26 -5.16
C GLY A 64 8.35 -1.66 -6.08
N LEU A 65 8.73 -1.17 -7.26
CA LEU A 65 7.75 -0.69 -8.27
C LEU A 65 6.78 -1.80 -8.69
N PHE A 66 7.28 -3.00 -8.94
CA PHE A 66 6.45 -4.14 -9.29
C PHE A 66 5.51 -4.54 -8.15
N GLY A 67 6.00 -4.55 -6.91
CA GLY A 67 5.17 -4.79 -5.72
C GLY A 67 4.08 -3.74 -5.55
N TRP A 68 4.39 -2.46 -5.79
CA TRP A 68 3.40 -1.38 -5.78
C TRP A 68 2.35 -1.59 -6.87
N PHE A 69 2.77 -1.91 -8.10
CA PHE A 69 1.87 -2.19 -9.21
C PHE A 69 0.95 -3.38 -8.94
N LEU A 70 1.48 -4.48 -8.38
CA LEU A 70 0.67 -5.65 -7.99
C LEU A 70 -0.36 -5.28 -6.94
N GLN A 71 0.01 -4.48 -5.94
CA GLN A 71 -0.89 -4.02 -4.90
C GLN A 71 -2.01 -3.14 -5.47
N VAL A 72 -1.68 -2.20 -6.38
CA VAL A 72 -2.68 -1.38 -7.09
C VAL A 72 -3.63 -2.24 -7.91
N SER A 73 -3.09 -3.20 -8.64
CA SER A 73 -3.87 -4.12 -9.47
C SER A 73 -4.82 -4.95 -8.62
N LEU A 74 -4.36 -5.48 -7.48
CA LEU A 74 -5.18 -6.23 -6.52
C LEU A 74 -6.34 -5.38 -5.99
N LEU A 75 -6.07 -4.14 -5.59
CA LEU A 75 -7.12 -3.24 -5.10
C LEU A 75 -8.12 -2.87 -6.21
N LYS A 76 -7.64 -2.57 -7.43
CA LYS A 76 -8.51 -2.23 -8.56
C LYS A 76 -9.38 -3.41 -8.99
N VAL A 77 -8.83 -4.61 -9.11
CA VAL A 77 -9.59 -5.83 -9.44
C VAL A 77 -10.62 -6.13 -8.36
N THR A 78 -10.28 -5.94 -7.08
CA THR A 78 -11.24 -6.14 -5.98
C THR A 78 -12.42 -5.17 -6.07
N LEU A 79 -12.15 -3.89 -6.34
CA LEU A 79 -13.20 -2.87 -6.52
C LEU A 79 -14.07 -3.14 -7.74
N LEU A 80 -13.47 -3.57 -8.86
CA LEU A 80 -14.22 -3.97 -10.07
C LEU A 80 -15.11 -5.19 -9.83
N SER A 81 -14.62 -6.20 -9.10
CA SER A 81 -15.40 -7.40 -8.72
C SER A 81 -16.61 -7.07 -7.85
N LEU A 82 -16.52 -5.98 -7.08
CA LEU A 82 -17.57 -5.48 -6.20
C LEU A 82 -18.57 -4.55 -6.91
N GLY A 83 -18.39 -4.29 -8.20
CA GLY A 83 -19.22 -3.38 -8.98
C GLY A 83 -18.99 -1.89 -8.69
N SER A 84 -18.04 -1.55 -7.82
CA SER A 84 -17.67 -0.17 -7.48
C SER A 84 -16.47 0.26 -8.33
N GLY A 85 -16.74 0.65 -9.58
CA GLY A 85 -15.72 1.02 -10.56
C GLY A 85 -15.23 2.48 -10.47
N GLU A 86 -15.91 3.34 -9.70
CA GLU A 86 -15.75 4.80 -9.79
C GLU A 86 -14.66 5.38 -8.88
N ALA A 87 -14.04 4.57 -8.02
CA ALA A 87 -12.91 5.01 -7.19
C ALA A 87 -11.76 5.58 -8.06
N PRO A 88 -11.32 6.83 -7.83
CA PRO A 88 -10.24 7.45 -8.58
C PRO A 88 -8.95 6.64 -8.53
N LEU A 89 -8.29 6.46 -9.68
CA LEU A 89 -7.06 5.66 -9.78
C LEU A 89 -5.94 6.19 -8.87
N LEU A 90 -5.85 7.51 -8.72
CA LEU A 90 -4.83 8.15 -7.87
C LEU A 90 -5.03 7.82 -6.38
N ASP A 91 -6.28 7.65 -5.93
CA ASP A 91 -6.55 7.27 -4.54
C ASP A 91 -6.13 5.83 -4.29
N ILE A 92 -6.41 4.92 -5.24
CA ILE A 92 -5.99 3.53 -5.17
C ILE A 92 -4.45 3.43 -5.17
N LEU A 93 -3.79 4.22 -6.01
CA LEU A 93 -2.35 4.31 -6.09
C LEU A 93 -1.75 4.77 -4.75
N ALA A 94 -2.33 5.80 -4.13
CA ALA A 94 -1.92 6.29 -2.83
C ALA A 94 -2.13 5.23 -1.73
N TYR A 95 -3.32 4.62 -1.68
CA TYR A 95 -3.63 3.57 -0.71
C TYR A 95 -2.72 2.36 -0.80
N ALA A 96 -2.39 1.92 -2.02
CA ALA A 96 -1.44 0.83 -2.23
C ALA A 96 -0.03 1.19 -1.73
N GLY A 97 0.42 2.42 -1.98
CA GLY A 97 1.79 2.82 -1.70
C GLY A 97 2.07 3.12 -0.23
N TYR A 98 1.05 3.32 0.62
CA TYR A 98 1.26 3.46 2.06
C TYR A 98 1.95 2.25 2.72
N ALA A 99 1.94 1.08 2.06
CA ALA A 99 2.70 -0.10 2.49
C ALA A 99 4.20 0.23 2.70
N PHE A 100 4.79 1.10 1.86
CA PHE A 100 6.20 1.48 1.98
C PHE A 100 6.53 2.23 3.27
N THR A 101 5.56 2.86 3.92
CA THR A 101 5.76 3.51 5.24
C THR A 101 6.10 2.45 6.29
N GLY A 102 5.34 1.36 6.32
CA GLY A 102 5.60 0.21 7.19
C GLY A 102 6.91 -0.50 6.84
N MET A 103 7.21 -0.63 5.54
CA MET A 103 8.48 -1.16 5.06
C MET A 103 9.67 -0.35 5.57
N CYS A 104 9.62 0.98 5.51
CA CYS A 104 10.68 1.85 6.01
C CYS A 104 10.96 1.59 7.49
N LEU A 105 9.91 1.50 8.31
CA LEU A 105 10.05 1.22 9.75
C LEU A 105 10.70 -0.15 10.01
N ALA A 106 10.28 -1.18 9.28
CA ALA A 106 10.84 -2.52 9.45
C ALA A 106 12.31 -2.62 8.99
N VAL A 107 12.67 -1.97 7.89
CA VAL A 107 14.06 -1.92 7.39
C VAL A 107 14.94 -1.09 8.31
N LEU A 108 14.47 0.07 8.77
CA LEU A 108 15.19 0.90 9.72
C LEU A 108 15.43 0.16 11.04
N GLY A 109 14.40 -0.53 11.56
CA GLY A 109 14.55 -1.39 12.73
C GLY A 109 15.62 -2.46 12.51
N ARG A 110 15.61 -3.15 11.37
CA ARG A 110 16.64 -4.13 11.01
C ARG A 110 18.06 -3.56 11.07
N ILE A 111 18.26 -2.31 10.64
CA ILE A 111 19.55 -1.62 10.67
C ILE A 111 20.00 -1.37 12.12
N ILE A 112 19.10 -0.90 12.98
CA ILE A 112 19.38 -0.61 14.40
C ILE A 112 19.64 -1.92 15.16
N TRP A 113 18.74 -2.89 15.01
CA TRP A 113 18.81 -4.19 15.65
C TRP A 113 18.25 -5.28 14.74
N ARG A 114 19.11 -6.19 14.29
CA ARG A 114 18.75 -7.33 13.42
C ARG A 114 17.50 -8.11 13.86
N TYR A 115 17.31 -8.38 15.15
CA TYR A 115 16.14 -9.15 15.63
C TYR A 115 14.82 -8.37 15.59
N SER A 116 14.86 -7.03 15.63
CA SER A 116 13.64 -6.20 15.56
C SER A 116 12.86 -6.40 14.26
N TYR A 117 13.55 -6.78 13.18
CA TYR A 117 12.94 -7.11 11.90
C TYR A 117 11.84 -8.18 12.02
N TYR A 118 12.08 -9.23 12.82
CA TYR A 118 11.13 -10.32 12.99
C TYR A 118 9.84 -9.90 13.69
N PHE A 119 9.88 -8.82 14.47
CA PHE A 119 8.72 -8.25 15.14
C PHE A 119 8.05 -7.14 14.31
N LEU A 120 8.83 -6.20 13.80
CA LEU A 120 8.33 -5.04 13.05
C LEU A 120 7.70 -5.43 11.72
N MET A 121 8.19 -6.50 11.07
CA MET A 121 7.71 -6.90 9.76
C MET A 121 6.26 -7.46 9.81
N PRO A 122 5.93 -8.43 10.68
CA PRO A 122 4.53 -8.83 10.88
C PRO A 122 3.65 -7.70 11.41
N TRP A 123 4.17 -6.87 12.31
CA TRP A 123 3.45 -5.71 12.84
C TRP A 123 3.03 -4.73 11.73
N ALA A 124 3.97 -4.32 10.87
CA ALA A 124 3.71 -3.42 9.75
C ALA A 124 2.73 -4.04 8.73
N CYS A 125 2.85 -5.34 8.46
CA CYS A 125 1.93 -6.10 7.62
C CYS A 125 0.50 -6.08 8.18
N LEU A 126 0.34 -6.33 9.48
CA LEU A 126 -0.96 -6.29 10.16
C LEU A 126 -1.57 -4.88 10.13
N CYS A 127 -0.78 -3.84 10.42
CA CYS A 127 -1.23 -2.46 10.33
C CYS A 127 -1.73 -2.13 8.92
N MET A 128 -0.99 -2.54 7.89
CA MET A 128 -1.36 -2.31 6.50
C MET A 128 -2.63 -3.06 6.11
N GLY A 129 -2.77 -4.34 6.52
CA GLY A 129 -3.98 -5.13 6.30
C GLY A 129 -5.21 -4.48 6.93
N ILE A 130 -5.13 -4.06 8.19
CA ILE A 130 -6.22 -3.37 8.90
C ILE A 130 -6.57 -2.05 8.21
N PHE A 131 -5.55 -1.28 7.81
CA PHE A 131 -5.73 -0.03 7.09
C PHE A 131 -6.51 -0.24 5.78
N LEU A 132 -6.07 -1.18 4.93
CA LEU A 132 -6.73 -1.45 3.65
C LEU A 132 -8.16 -1.95 3.84
N VAL A 133 -8.41 -2.85 4.79
CA VAL A 133 -9.77 -3.33 5.08
C VAL A 133 -10.68 -2.17 5.49
N LYS A 134 -10.22 -1.30 6.40
CA LYS A 134 -11.00 -0.13 6.83
C LYS A 134 -11.26 0.85 5.69
N THR A 135 -10.24 1.13 4.88
CA THR A 135 -10.32 2.07 3.76
C THR A 135 -11.23 1.53 2.65
N MET A 136 -11.06 0.28 2.24
CA MET A 136 -11.90 -0.34 1.20
C MET A 136 -13.35 -0.46 1.66
N LYS A 137 -13.58 -0.83 2.93
CA LYS A 137 -14.94 -0.84 3.50
C LYS A 137 -15.59 0.55 3.44
N ARG A 138 -14.84 1.62 3.70
CA ARG A 138 -15.34 3.01 3.60
C ARG A 138 -15.62 3.42 2.14
N VAL A 139 -14.69 3.15 1.22
CA VAL A 139 -14.86 3.45 -0.21
C VAL A 139 -16.07 2.72 -0.78
N LEU A 140 -16.26 1.47 -0.39
CA LEU A 140 -17.33 0.62 -0.89
C LEU A 140 -18.72 1.00 -0.34
N PHE A 141 -18.80 1.36 0.94
CA PHE A 141 -20.06 1.86 1.52
C PHE A 141 -20.49 3.23 0.98
N ALA A 142 -19.57 4.00 0.40
CA ALA A 142 -19.91 5.24 -0.26
C ALA A 142 -20.60 5.03 -1.61
N GLU A 143 -20.38 3.89 -2.29
CA GLU A 143 -20.83 3.69 -3.68
C GLU A 143 -21.96 2.66 -3.87
N VAL A 144 -22.13 1.66 -3.00
CA VAL A 144 -23.02 0.51 -3.32
C VAL A 144 -24.20 0.33 -2.34
N ARG A 145 -25.42 0.43 -2.86
CA ARG A 145 -26.72 0.27 -2.14
C ARG A 145 -27.41 -1.11 -2.28
N SER A 146 -26.83 -2.09 -2.98
CA SER A 146 -27.47 -3.43 -3.15
C SER A 146 -26.49 -4.58 -2.87
N TYR A 147 -26.90 -5.55 -2.05
CA TYR A 147 -26.01 -6.29 -1.15
C TYR A 147 -26.02 -7.82 -1.36
N ASP A 148 -24.83 -8.41 -1.59
CA ASP A 148 -24.49 -9.78 -1.23
C ASP A 148 -23.35 -9.74 -0.20
N SER A 149 -23.73 -9.82 1.08
CA SER A 149 -22.86 -9.59 2.26
C SER A 149 -21.61 -10.45 2.26
N SER A 150 -21.75 -11.71 1.86
CA SER A 150 -20.74 -12.73 2.12
C SER A 150 -19.48 -12.51 1.27
N LYS A 151 -19.65 -12.21 -0.02
CA LYS A 151 -18.53 -11.98 -0.97
C LYS A 151 -17.62 -10.84 -0.54
N HIS A 152 -18.20 -9.78 0.02
CA HIS A 152 -17.45 -8.61 0.49
C HIS A 152 -16.48 -8.96 1.62
N HIS A 153 -16.93 -9.73 2.60
CA HIS A 153 -16.09 -10.13 3.72
C HIS A 153 -14.92 -11.01 3.27
N TYR A 154 -15.16 -11.93 2.33
CA TYR A 154 -14.10 -12.76 1.76
C TYR A 154 -13.08 -11.95 0.97
N LEU A 155 -13.52 -10.97 0.17
CA LEU A 155 -12.62 -10.11 -0.60
C LEU A 155 -11.80 -9.17 0.30
N LEU A 156 -12.39 -8.62 1.35
CA LEU A 156 -11.67 -7.82 2.34
C LEU A 156 -10.63 -8.65 3.10
N LEU A 157 -10.99 -9.88 3.49
CA LEU A 157 -10.05 -10.81 4.11
C LEU A 157 -8.92 -11.17 3.15
N PHE A 158 -9.23 -11.40 1.87
CA PHE A 158 -8.24 -11.69 0.83
C PHE A 158 -7.22 -10.55 0.68
N ILE A 159 -7.66 -9.28 0.66
CA ILE A 159 -6.76 -8.12 0.61
C ILE A 159 -5.80 -8.10 1.81
N ALA A 160 -6.31 -8.37 3.01
CA ALA A 160 -5.50 -8.42 4.23
C ALA A 160 -4.48 -9.57 4.18
N LEU A 161 -4.90 -10.76 3.76
CA LEU A 161 -4.03 -11.93 3.64
C LEU A 161 -2.96 -11.74 2.55
N ALA A 162 -3.28 -11.05 1.46
CA ALA A 162 -2.33 -10.72 0.40
C ALA A 162 -1.19 -9.79 0.86
N GLN A 163 -1.34 -9.08 2.00
CA GLN A 163 -0.26 -8.27 2.54
C GLN A 163 0.91 -9.11 3.05
N PHE A 164 0.67 -10.32 3.57
CA PHE A 164 1.73 -11.19 4.09
C PHE A 164 2.77 -11.56 3.03
N PRO A 165 2.40 -12.15 1.86
CA PRO A 165 3.38 -12.45 0.82
C PRO A 165 4.02 -11.19 0.25
N LEU A 166 3.29 -10.07 0.13
CA LEU A 166 3.85 -8.82 -0.37
C LEU A 166 4.94 -8.28 0.58
N PHE A 167 4.65 -8.19 1.87
CA PHE A 167 5.58 -7.70 2.88
C PHE A 167 6.79 -8.62 2.99
N THR A 168 6.61 -9.94 3.08
CA THR A 168 7.76 -10.86 3.15
C THR A 168 8.63 -10.78 1.91
N TRP A 169 8.02 -10.64 0.72
CA TRP A 169 8.73 -10.49 -0.53
C TRP A 169 9.51 -9.18 -0.60
N LEU A 170 8.87 -8.03 -0.36
CA LEU A 170 9.52 -6.71 -0.37
C LEU A 170 10.53 -6.54 0.78
N GLY A 171 10.32 -7.21 1.92
CA GLY A 171 11.21 -7.15 3.08
C GLY A 171 12.48 -7.95 2.90
N ASN A 172 12.46 -8.90 1.96
CA ASN A 172 13.64 -9.60 1.54
C ASN A 172 14.50 -8.71 0.63
N ILE A 173 15.50 -8.08 1.23
CA ILE A 173 16.48 -7.21 0.58
C ILE A 173 17.55 -8.06 -0.18
N SER A 174 17.39 -9.38 -0.26
CA SER A 174 18.29 -10.22 -1.08
C SER A 174 18.12 -9.91 -2.58
N VAL A 175 19.18 -10.18 -3.34
CA VAL A 175 19.16 -10.07 -4.81
C VAL A 175 18.27 -11.17 -5.44
N ASN A 176 17.90 -12.19 -4.67
CA ASN A 176 17.06 -13.26 -5.15
C ASN A 176 15.61 -12.77 -5.32
N TRP A 177 15.04 -13.05 -6.48
CA TRP A 177 13.72 -12.56 -6.82
C TRP A 177 12.60 -13.31 -6.11
N LEU A 178 12.79 -14.56 -5.70
CA LEU A 178 11.74 -15.33 -5.04
C LEU A 178 11.98 -15.43 -3.54
N PHE A 179 13.16 -15.87 -3.07
CA PHE A 179 13.55 -15.91 -1.66
C PHE A 179 15.08 -15.88 -1.49
#